data_AF-D2XMZ3-F1
#
_entry.id   AF-D2XMZ3-F1
#
_cell.length_a   1.000
_cell.length_b   1.000
_cell.length_c   1.000
_cell.angle_alpha   90.00
_cell.angle_beta   90.00
_cell.angle_gamma   90.00
#
_symmetry.space_group_name_H-M   'P 1'
#
loop_
_entity.id
_entity.type
_entity.pdbx_description
1 polymer ?
#
loop_
_entity_poly.entity_id
_entity_poly.type
_entity_poly.pdbx_seq_one_letter_code
_entity_poly.pdbx_strand_id
1 'polypeptide(L)'
;KWNFWKDHNVPFPQPEFPFGSTPMFGWNSFKQEASMNDLAKTQAMALGFPKFYGNYIFGAPNLMICDPEMAKQIMVKDFDHFVNRQGDDFIKLLEGGHFVDQVWAHQMTSLQGDKWKNTRTTFTPIFTAGKLKGMIKFMHEVTNDLVKSVDQEAKNGKAFDLKEKFGKFSMDTIATCAFGVNAKSFEDDKSTFAMNARAVFRNSRWDVLRIIMALLPGGKEFLNFFGSPINKKHVTLFFYDIIMGTIEHRMKTKTRRNDLVDLMIDAMKADTPTEEDKDTEGQFDQDAKLNHKVVSKQMDEITMVATALVILVAGYDTTAQTMAITNYFLARNPDIQEKLYQEIMECVRDLEDENSYPDYNQIQSLPYLDMVLHETLRINPALGIITRACTNDYIIP
;
A
#
# COMPACT_ATOMS: atom_id res chain seq x y z
N LYS A 1 -24.23 -23.55 -8.11
CA LYS A 1 -23.75 -22.15 -8.00
C LYS A 1 -22.33 -21.96 -8.55
N TRP A 2 -21.49 -23.00 -8.63
CA TRP A 2 -20.12 -22.90 -9.15
C TRP A 2 -19.90 -23.74 -10.42
N ASN A 3 -20.76 -23.53 -11.42
CA ASN A 3 -20.65 -24.25 -12.70
C ASN A 3 -20.02 -23.40 -13.81
N PHE A 4 -19.96 -22.07 -13.66
CA PHE A 4 -19.46 -21.14 -14.69
C PHE A 4 -18.15 -21.61 -15.36
N TRP A 5 -17.09 -21.89 -14.60
CA TRP A 5 -15.81 -22.31 -15.19
C TRP A 5 -15.85 -23.71 -15.79
N LYS A 6 -16.66 -24.61 -15.22
CA LYS A 6 -16.92 -25.93 -15.79
C LYS A 6 -17.63 -25.83 -17.14
N ASP A 7 -18.65 -24.97 -17.22
CA ASP A 7 -19.45 -24.74 -18.43
C ASP A 7 -18.62 -24.08 -19.55
N HIS A 8 -17.53 -23.38 -19.20
CA HIS A 8 -16.59 -22.75 -20.13
C HIS A 8 -15.30 -23.56 -20.36
N ASN A 9 -15.21 -24.80 -19.87
CA ASN A 9 -14.03 -25.66 -19.98
C ASN A 9 -12.72 -25.02 -19.47
N VAL A 10 -12.80 -24.19 -18.43
CA VAL A 10 -11.64 -23.55 -17.79
C VAL A 10 -11.26 -24.35 -16.54
N PRO A 11 -9.97 -24.66 -16.29
CA PRO A 11 -9.56 -25.32 -15.04
C PRO A 11 -9.80 -24.41 -13.84
N PHE A 12 -10.26 -24.97 -12.72
CA PHE A 12 -10.45 -24.23 -11.46
C PHE A 12 -10.28 -25.14 -10.24
N PRO A 13 -9.78 -24.63 -9.10
CA PRO A 13 -9.73 -25.41 -7.87
C PRO A 13 -11.13 -25.70 -7.32
N GLN A 14 -11.28 -26.85 -6.64
CA GLN A 14 -12.54 -27.24 -6.00
C GLN A 14 -13.01 -26.15 -5.02
N PRO A 15 -14.20 -25.56 -5.21
CA PRO A 15 -14.72 -24.52 -4.33
C PRO A 15 -15.28 -25.09 -3.02
N GLU A 16 -15.11 -24.35 -1.93
CA GLU A 16 -15.60 -24.68 -0.59
C GLU A 16 -16.61 -23.62 -0.10
N PHE A 17 -17.70 -24.05 0.56
CA PHE A 17 -18.71 -23.11 1.03
C PHE A 17 -18.27 -22.42 2.33
N PRO A 18 -18.50 -21.10 2.50
CA PRO A 18 -19.11 -20.16 1.53
C PRO A 18 -18.12 -19.48 0.58
N PHE A 19 -16.81 -19.64 0.80
CA PHE A 19 -15.74 -18.80 0.21
C PHE A 19 -15.47 -19.03 -1.27
N GLY A 20 -15.88 -20.16 -1.84
CA GLY A 20 -15.48 -20.57 -3.18
C GLY A 20 -14.06 -21.15 -3.18
N SER A 21 -13.27 -20.84 -4.18
CA SER A 21 -11.90 -21.34 -4.36
C SER A 21 -10.82 -20.26 -4.30
N THR A 22 -11.18 -19.05 -3.84
CA THR A 22 -10.25 -17.93 -3.74
C THR A 22 -9.11 -18.18 -2.74
N PRO A 23 -7.86 -17.77 -3.05
CA PRO A 23 -6.76 -17.80 -2.08
C PRO A 23 -6.84 -16.67 -1.04
N MET A 24 -7.78 -15.74 -1.18
CA MET A 24 -7.89 -14.53 -0.34
C MET A 24 -8.67 -14.79 0.96
N PHE A 25 -9.67 -15.66 0.91
CA PHE A 25 -10.55 -16.00 2.03
C PHE A 25 -10.75 -17.51 2.12
N GLY A 26 -10.74 -18.04 3.35
CA GLY A 26 -11.06 -19.43 3.62
C GLY A 26 -11.19 -19.68 5.11
N TRP A 27 -11.46 -20.92 5.52
CA TRP A 27 -11.55 -21.26 6.95
C TRP A 27 -10.24 -21.01 7.71
N ASN A 28 -9.10 -21.11 7.02
CA ASN A 28 -7.80 -20.80 7.60
C ASN A 28 -7.58 -19.30 7.88
N SER A 29 -8.36 -18.40 7.25
CA SER A 29 -8.31 -16.96 7.54
C SER A 29 -8.64 -16.65 9.01
N PHE A 30 -9.43 -17.50 9.68
CA PHE A 30 -9.73 -17.35 11.12
C PHE A 30 -8.62 -17.85 12.05
N LYS A 31 -7.65 -18.60 11.52
CA LYS A 31 -6.50 -19.12 12.27
C LYS A 31 -5.25 -18.25 12.14
N GLN A 32 -5.23 -17.29 11.21
CA GLN A 32 -4.07 -16.43 10.88
C GLN A 32 -2.82 -17.22 10.42
N GLU A 33 -2.99 -18.45 9.96
CA GLU A 33 -1.90 -19.35 9.55
C GLU A 33 -1.62 -19.34 8.03
N ALA A 34 -2.36 -18.54 7.26
CA ALA A 34 -2.35 -18.62 5.80
C ALA A 34 -1.86 -17.33 5.13
N SER A 35 -0.76 -17.45 4.39
CA SER A 35 -0.27 -16.45 3.45
C SER A 35 -1.09 -16.51 2.16
N MET A 36 -1.74 -15.41 1.79
CA MET A 36 -2.53 -15.32 0.55
C MET A 36 -1.66 -15.59 -0.69
N ASN A 37 -0.40 -15.14 -0.66
CA ASN A 37 0.56 -15.37 -1.74
C ASN A 37 0.89 -16.86 -1.88
N ASP A 38 1.13 -17.55 -0.77
CA ASP A 38 1.45 -18.99 -0.78
C ASP A 38 0.25 -19.83 -1.19
N LEU A 39 -0.96 -19.46 -0.77
CA LEU A 39 -2.19 -20.11 -1.22
C LEU A 39 -2.37 -19.94 -2.73
N ALA A 40 -2.23 -18.72 -3.27
CA ALA A 40 -2.36 -18.46 -4.70
C ALA A 40 -1.30 -19.22 -5.52
N LYS A 41 -0.04 -19.22 -5.05
CA LYS A 41 1.06 -19.97 -5.66
C LYS A 41 0.79 -21.48 -5.64
N THR A 42 0.36 -22.01 -4.50
CA THR A 42 0.08 -23.45 -4.34
C THR A 42 -1.08 -23.89 -5.24
N GLN A 43 -2.14 -23.08 -5.34
CA GLN A 43 -3.26 -23.34 -6.27
C GLN A 43 -2.78 -23.38 -7.72
N ALA A 44 -2.00 -22.38 -8.16
CA ALA A 44 -1.46 -22.34 -9.52
C ALA A 44 -0.53 -23.54 -9.79
N MET A 45 0.36 -23.89 -8.83
CA MET A 45 1.24 -25.06 -8.91
C MET A 45 0.48 -26.37 -9.04
N ALA A 46 -0.58 -26.56 -8.25
CA ALA A 46 -1.40 -27.77 -8.29
C ALA A 46 -2.12 -27.97 -9.63
N LEU A 47 -2.38 -26.88 -10.36
CA LEU A 47 -2.94 -26.90 -11.71
C LEU A 47 -1.86 -26.96 -12.82
N GLY A 48 -0.57 -27.00 -12.45
CA GLY A 48 0.54 -27.03 -13.39
C GLY A 48 0.91 -25.68 -14.00
N PHE A 49 0.61 -24.56 -13.32
CA PHE A 49 0.78 -23.19 -13.81
C PHE A 49 0.20 -22.99 -15.23
N PRO A 50 -1.12 -23.20 -15.41
CA PRO A 50 -1.75 -22.91 -16.69
C PRO A 50 -1.67 -21.40 -16.97
N LYS A 51 -1.77 -20.98 -18.23
CA LYS A 51 -1.76 -19.54 -18.59
C LYS A 51 -2.77 -18.71 -17.78
N PHE A 52 -3.94 -19.31 -17.54
CA PHE A 52 -4.96 -18.80 -16.65
C PHE A 52 -5.76 -19.95 -16.06
N TYR A 53 -6.47 -19.69 -14.97
CA TYR A 53 -7.44 -20.59 -14.39
C TYR A 53 -8.57 -19.81 -13.72
N GLY A 54 -9.74 -20.43 -13.59
CA GLY A 54 -10.88 -19.86 -12.90
C GLY A 54 -10.76 -20.04 -11.39
N ASN A 55 -11.27 -19.10 -10.63
CA ASN A 55 -11.59 -19.30 -9.22
C ASN A 55 -12.94 -18.67 -8.89
N TYR A 56 -13.40 -18.91 -7.67
CA TYR A 56 -14.62 -18.30 -7.15
C TYR A 56 -14.29 -17.51 -5.89
N ILE A 57 -14.66 -16.24 -5.87
CA ILE A 57 -14.74 -15.44 -4.64
C ILE A 57 -16.20 -15.48 -4.21
N PHE A 58 -16.49 -16.25 -3.17
CA PHE A 58 -17.84 -16.68 -2.81
C PHE A 58 -18.56 -17.33 -4.00
N GLY A 59 -19.63 -16.72 -4.49
CA GLY A 59 -20.36 -17.19 -5.67
C GLY A 59 -19.86 -16.63 -7.00
N ALA A 60 -19.02 -15.58 -6.98
CA ALA A 60 -18.67 -14.82 -8.17
C ALA A 60 -17.45 -15.45 -8.89
N PRO A 61 -17.55 -15.74 -10.20
CA PRO A 61 -16.41 -16.23 -10.98
C PRO A 61 -15.35 -15.12 -11.12
N ASN A 62 -14.09 -15.47 -10.88
CA ASN A 62 -12.94 -14.60 -11.07
C ASN A 62 -11.86 -15.36 -11.86
N LEU A 63 -11.07 -14.64 -12.66
CA LEU A 63 -10.05 -15.23 -13.52
C LEU A 63 -8.66 -14.92 -12.95
N MET A 64 -7.87 -15.96 -12.71
CA MET A 64 -6.48 -15.84 -12.29
C MET A 64 -5.56 -15.96 -13.50
N ILE A 65 -4.65 -15.02 -13.65
CA ILE A 65 -3.69 -14.95 -14.76
C ILE A 65 -2.32 -15.38 -14.25
N CYS A 66 -1.64 -16.26 -14.97
CA CYS A 66 -0.27 -16.70 -14.66
C CYS A 66 0.70 -16.49 -15.83
N ASP A 67 0.20 -16.13 -17.02
CA ASP A 67 1.02 -15.82 -18.19
C ASP A 67 1.45 -14.33 -18.21
N PRO A 68 2.76 -14.03 -18.29
CA PRO A 68 3.24 -12.65 -18.29
C PRO A 68 2.77 -11.79 -19.48
N GLU A 69 2.58 -12.37 -20.67
CA GLU A 69 2.11 -11.63 -21.84
C GLU A 69 0.62 -11.29 -21.70
N MET A 70 -0.17 -12.20 -21.15
CA MET A 70 -1.57 -11.94 -20.81
C MET A 70 -1.68 -10.89 -19.70
N ALA A 71 -0.81 -10.96 -18.69
CA ALA A 71 -0.74 -9.94 -17.64
C ALA A 71 -0.39 -8.56 -18.21
N LYS A 72 0.56 -8.48 -19.15
CA LYS A 72 0.91 -7.26 -19.88
C LYS A 72 -0.25 -6.75 -20.74
N GLN A 73 -0.99 -7.65 -21.38
CA GLN A 73 -2.16 -7.28 -22.17
C GLN A 73 -3.21 -6.60 -21.29
N ILE A 74 -3.58 -7.22 -20.16
CA ILE A 74 -4.60 -6.73 -19.23
C ILE A 74 -4.16 -5.46 -18.48
N MET A 75 -2.91 -5.41 -18.00
CA MET A 75 -2.46 -4.32 -17.13
C MET A 75 -1.97 -3.09 -17.89
N VAL A 76 -1.58 -3.23 -19.17
CA VAL A 76 -0.95 -2.16 -19.93
C VAL A 76 -1.65 -1.91 -21.25
N LYS A 77 -1.72 -2.90 -22.16
CA LYS A 77 -2.16 -2.68 -23.54
C LYS A 77 -3.65 -2.37 -23.66
N ASP A 78 -4.49 -3.14 -22.97
CA ASP A 78 -5.95 -3.01 -23.02
C ASP A 78 -6.49 -2.33 -21.77
N PHE A 79 -5.72 -1.40 -21.19
CA PHE A 79 -6.04 -0.73 -19.93
C PHE A 79 -7.44 -0.10 -19.91
N ASP A 80 -7.95 0.37 -21.05
CA ASP A 80 -9.30 0.94 -21.18
C ASP A 80 -10.43 -0.07 -20.85
N HIS A 81 -10.17 -1.38 -20.89
CA HIS A 81 -11.09 -2.43 -20.43
C HIS A 81 -10.90 -2.77 -18.95
N PHE A 82 -9.79 -2.36 -18.34
CA PHE A 82 -9.34 -2.78 -17.01
C PHE A 82 -8.96 -1.60 -16.11
N VAL A 83 -9.65 -0.47 -16.27
CA VAL A 83 -9.35 0.77 -15.51
C VAL A 83 -9.54 0.56 -14.01
N ASN A 84 -10.55 -0.22 -13.62
CA ASN A 84 -10.94 -0.39 -12.22
C ASN A 84 -10.16 -1.53 -11.56
N ARG A 85 -9.75 -1.33 -10.30
CA ARG A 85 -9.08 -2.37 -9.50
C ARG A 85 -10.03 -3.49 -9.06
N GLN A 86 -11.29 -3.14 -8.78
CA GLN A 86 -12.34 -4.02 -8.29
C GLN A 86 -13.64 -3.73 -9.03
N GLY A 87 -14.48 -4.75 -9.19
CA GLY A 87 -15.77 -4.62 -9.86
C GLY A 87 -16.79 -3.91 -8.99
N ASP A 88 -17.77 -3.25 -9.61
CA ASP A 88 -18.79 -2.44 -8.93
C ASP A 88 -19.51 -3.20 -7.82
N ASP A 89 -19.84 -4.47 -8.07
CA ASP A 89 -20.53 -5.30 -7.09
C ASP A 89 -19.67 -5.54 -5.84
N PHE A 90 -18.36 -5.72 -6.01
CA PHE A 90 -17.45 -5.91 -4.88
C PHE A 90 -17.29 -4.63 -4.06
N ILE A 91 -17.20 -3.47 -4.71
CA ILE A 91 -17.12 -2.17 -4.01
C ILE A 91 -18.41 -1.89 -3.25
N LYS A 92 -19.58 -2.12 -3.86
CA LYS A 92 -20.88 -1.93 -3.19
C LYS A 92 -21.04 -2.78 -1.94
N LEU A 93 -20.46 -3.98 -1.91
CA LEU A 93 -20.46 -4.84 -0.70
C LEU A 93 -19.63 -4.25 0.43
N LEU A 94 -18.54 -3.55 0.12
CA LEU A 94 -17.63 -2.96 1.10
C LEU A 94 -17.96 -1.50 1.49
N GLU A 95 -18.79 -0.82 0.69
CA GLU A 95 -19.25 0.54 0.96
C GLU A 95 -20.35 0.56 2.04
N GLY A 96 -19.99 0.40 3.31
CA GLY A 96 -20.92 0.44 4.44
C GLY A 96 -21.68 1.78 4.59
N GLY A 97 -22.79 1.78 5.32
CA GLY A 97 -23.57 3.00 5.60
C GLY A 97 -22.94 3.91 6.66
N HIS A 98 -21.93 3.41 7.37
CA HIS A 98 -21.23 4.17 8.40
C HIS A 98 -20.16 5.08 7.79
N PHE A 99 -19.97 6.28 8.35
CA PHE A 99 -19.00 7.27 7.86
C PHE A 99 -17.59 6.70 7.62
N VAL A 100 -17.07 5.90 8.56
CA VAL A 100 -15.73 5.28 8.40
C VAL A 100 -15.65 4.34 7.20
N ASP A 101 -16.72 3.62 6.86
CA ASP A 101 -16.74 2.77 5.67
C ASP A 101 -16.80 3.60 4.40
N GLN A 102 -17.49 4.75 4.46
CA GLN A 102 -17.48 5.74 3.38
C GLN A 102 -16.09 6.33 3.15
N VAL A 103 -15.33 6.65 4.21
CA VAL A 103 -13.94 7.08 4.09
C VAL A 103 -13.11 6.03 3.33
N TRP A 104 -13.20 4.76 3.71
CA TRP A 104 -12.47 3.68 3.01
C TRP A 104 -12.98 3.36 1.60
N ALA A 105 -14.23 3.72 1.27
CA ALA A 105 -14.75 3.61 -0.10
C ALA A 105 -14.26 4.74 -1.02
N HIS A 106 -13.95 5.92 -0.47
CA HIS A 106 -13.53 7.11 -1.23
C HIS A 106 -12.01 7.27 -1.35
N GLN A 107 -11.23 6.35 -0.80
CA GLN A 107 -9.78 6.35 -0.98
C GLN A 107 -9.38 5.96 -2.42
N MET A 108 -8.30 6.55 -2.95
CA MET A 108 -7.88 6.42 -4.35
C MET A 108 -7.90 4.99 -4.91
N THR A 109 -7.47 3.96 -4.17
CA THR A 109 -7.43 2.58 -4.67
C THR A 109 -8.79 1.86 -4.70
N SER A 110 -9.85 2.46 -4.14
CA SER A 110 -11.25 2.05 -4.26
C SER A 110 -12.00 2.87 -5.32
N LEU A 111 -11.48 4.03 -5.73
CA LEU A 111 -12.14 4.84 -6.75
C LEU A 111 -12.12 4.14 -8.11
N GLN A 112 -13.07 4.53 -8.95
CA GLN A 112 -13.29 3.96 -10.27
C GLN A 112 -13.24 5.04 -11.35
N GLY A 113 -12.90 4.64 -12.58
CA GLY A 113 -12.96 5.46 -13.78
C GLY A 113 -12.30 6.83 -13.63
N ASP A 114 -13.00 7.88 -14.06
CA ASP A 114 -12.48 9.25 -14.04
C ASP A 114 -12.24 9.80 -12.62
N LYS A 115 -13.00 9.33 -11.61
CA LYS A 115 -12.72 9.73 -10.22
C LYS A 115 -11.33 9.25 -9.80
N TRP A 116 -11.01 7.99 -10.08
CA TRP A 116 -9.68 7.45 -9.83
C TRP A 116 -8.61 8.19 -10.63
N LYS A 117 -8.83 8.42 -11.93
CA LYS A 117 -7.87 9.14 -12.79
C LYS A 117 -7.57 10.54 -12.23
N ASN A 118 -8.60 11.30 -11.90
CA ASN A 118 -8.46 12.65 -11.36
C ASN A 118 -7.72 12.65 -10.02
N THR A 119 -8.12 11.80 -9.06
CA THR A 119 -7.44 11.68 -7.77
C THR A 119 -5.98 11.23 -7.94
N ARG A 120 -5.71 10.25 -8.80
CA ARG A 120 -4.35 9.78 -9.09
C ARG A 120 -3.49 10.92 -9.62
N THR A 121 -3.99 11.67 -10.61
CA THR A 121 -3.27 12.84 -11.16
C THR A 121 -2.98 13.89 -10.11
N THR A 122 -3.91 14.17 -9.19
CA THR A 122 -3.69 15.13 -8.09
C THR A 122 -2.58 14.70 -7.13
N PHE A 123 -2.47 13.40 -6.82
CA PHE A 123 -1.51 12.90 -5.83
C PHE A 123 -0.16 12.45 -6.44
N THR A 124 -0.04 12.24 -7.75
CA THR A 124 1.22 11.84 -8.39
C THR A 124 2.40 12.79 -8.11
N PRO A 125 2.25 14.14 -8.15
CA PRO A 125 3.37 15.06 -7.98
C PRO A 125 4.13 14.96 -6.65
N ILE A 126 3.52 14.35 -5.61
CA ILE A 126 4.13 14.14 -4.29
C ILE A 126 5.34 13.23 -4.35
N PHE A 127 5.36 12.29 -5.30
CA PHE A 127 6.38 11.26 -5.42
C PHE A 127 7.43 11.55 -6.51
N THR A 128 7.51 12.80 -6.97
CA THR A 128 8.58 13.23 -7.90
C THR A 128 9.96 13.18 -7.24
N ALA A 129 11.01 13.02 -8.05
CA ALA A 129 12.38 12.93 -7.55
C ALA A 129 12.78 14.17 -6.70
N GLY A 130 12.35 15.37 -7.10
CA GLY A 130 12.58 16.60 -6.34
C GLY A 130 11.94 16.59 -4.95
N LYS A 131 10.71 16.09 -4.82
CA LYS A 131 10.04 15.95 -3.52
C LYS A 131 10.69 14.88 -2.66
N LEU A 132 11.05 13.73 -3.25
CA LEU A 132 11.75 12.66 -2.55
C LEU A 132 13.12 13.12 -2.00
N LYS A 133 13.89 13.87 -2.79
CA LYS A 133 15.14 14.53 -2.34
C LYS A 133 14.92 15.38 -1.08
N GLY A 134 13.84 16.17 -1.06
CA GLY A 134 13.49 17.00 0.09
C GLY A 134 13.07 16.22 1.34
N MET A 135 12.66 14.95 1.19
CA MET A 135 12.23 14.08 2.29
C MET A 135 13.38 13.32 2.95
N ILE A 136 14.54 13.17 2.29
CA ILE A 136 15.66 12.36 2.80
C ILE A 136 16.11 12.80 4.19
N LYS A 137 16.16 14.11 4.45
CA LYS A 137 16.53 14.62 5.79
C LYS A 137 15.63 14.07 6.90
N PHE A 138 14.33 13.95 6.65
CA PHE A 138 13.38 13.43 7.63
C PHE A 138 13.50 11.91 7.77
N MET A 139 13.79 11.21 6.67
CA MET A 139 14.10 9.78 6.72
C MET A 139 15.35 9.53 7.55
N HIS A 140 16.39 10.35 7.38
CA HIS A 140 17.64 10.26 8.13
C HIS A 140 17.44 10.53 9.64
N GLU A 141 16.64 11.53 10.02
CA GLU A 141 16.26 11.76 11.42
C GLU A 141 15.68 10.50 12.06
N VAL A 142 14.75 9.83 11.39
CA VAL A 142 14.14 8.58 11.89
C VAL A 142 15.13 7.41 11.83
N THR A 143 16.05 7.38 10.86
CA THR A 143 17.14 6.39 10.81
C THR A 143 18.03 6.48 12.04
N ASN A 144 18.34 7.70 12.53
CA ASN A 144 19.13 7.88 13.73
C ASN A 144 18.44 7.29 14.97
N ASP A 145 17.12 7.40 15.06
CA ASP A 145 16.35 6.78 16.15
C ASP A 145 16.34 5.25 16.06
N LEU A 146 16.22 4.71 14.85
CA LEU A 146 16.36 3.27 14.61
C LEU A 146 17.75 2.76 15.02
N VAL A 147 18.83 3.43 14.57
CA VAL A 147 20.21 3.04 14.88
C VAL A 147 20.46 3.08 16.38
N LYS A 148 20.06 4.15 17.08
CA LYS A 148 20.16 4.23 18.55
C LYS A 148 19.43 3.08 19.24
N SER A 149 18.22 2.76 18.76
CA SER A 149 17.40 1.69 19.33
C SER A 149 18.03 0.30 19.14
N VAL A 150 18.66 0.05 17.98
CA VAL A 150 19.36 -1.21 17.69
C VAL A 150 20.68 -1.29 18.46
N ASP A 151 21.46 -0.21 18.53
CA ASP A 151 22.73 -0.14 19.26
C ASP A 151 22.54 -0.42 20.76
N GLN A 152 21.48 0.13 21.37
CA GLN A 152 21.15 -0.14 22.76
C GLN A 152 20.87 -1.63 23.02
N GLU A 153 20.18 -2.33 22.12
CA GLU A 153 19.91 -3.76 22.27
C GLU A 153 21.15 -4.60 21.99
N ALA A 154 21.95 -4.22 20.99
CA ALA A 154 23.22 -4.86 20.65
C ALA A 154 24.20 -4.82 21.82
N LYS A 155 24.37 -3.66 22.47
CA LYS A 155 25.22 -3.50 23.67
C LYS A 155 24.80 -4.39 24.83
N ASN A 156 23.52 -4.69 24.94
CA ASN A 156 22.96 -5.55 25.98
C ASN A 156 22.89 -7.03 25.57
N GLY A 157 23.33 -7.39 24.35
CA GLY A 157 23.23 -8.75 23.81
C GLY A 157 21.79 -9.24 23.69
N LYS A 158 20.81 -8.32 23.57
CA LYS A 158 19.39 -8.65 23.59
C LYS A 158 18.88 -8.85 22.17
N ALA A 159 18.23 -9.98 21.92
CA ALA A 159 17.50 -10.21 20.67
C ALA A 159 16.31 -9.25 20.53
N PHE A 160 15.99 -8.88 19.30
CA PHE A 160 14.87 -7.99 18.98
C PHE A 160 14.10 -8.47 17.76
N ASP A 161 12.82 -8.07 17.68
CA ASP A 161 11.95 -8.40 16.56
C ASP A 161 12.10 -7.38 15.42
N LEU A 162 12.48 -7.86 14.23
CA LEU A 162 12.71 -7.00 13.06
C LEU A 162 11.42 -6.30 12.62
N LYS A 163 10.27 -6.98 12.67
CA LYS A 163 9.00 -6.41 12.22
C LYS A 163 8.52 -5.31 13.15
N GLU A 164 8.79 -5.42 14.44
CA GLU A 164 8.56 -4.36 15.40
C GLU A 164 9.43 -3.13 15.13
N LYS A 165 10.75 -3.33 14.98
CA LYS A 165 11.72 -2.23 14.77
C LYS A 165 11.45 -1.49 13.47
N PHE A 166 11.35 -2.21 12.36
CA PHE A 166 11.06 -1.61 11.06
C PHE A 166 9.64 -1.11 10.95
N GLY A 167 8.71 -1.64 11.75
CA GLY A 167 7.39 -1.05 11.95
C GLY A 167 7.50 0.38 12.50
N LYS A 168 8.21 0.57 13.61
CA LYS A 168 8.41 1.91 14.20
C LYS A 168 9.10 2.86 13.21
N PHE A 169 10.17 2.40 12.55
CA PHE A 169 10.86 3.17 11.52
C PHE A 169 9.91 3.63 10.43
N SER A 170 9.23 2.68 9.78
CA SER A 170 8.35 2.99 8.66
C SER A 170 7.19 3.90 9.04
N MET A 171 6.64 3.75 10.24
CA MET A 171 5.57 4.59 10.78
C MET A 171 6.03 6.02 10.99
N ASP A 172 7.15 6.20 11.68
CA ASP A 172 7.69 7.54 11.96
C ASP A 172 8.13 8.22 10.67
N THR A 173 8.73 7.47 9.73
CA THR A 173 9.09 7.99 8.40
C THR A 173 7.88 8.50 7.62
N ILE A 174 6.81 7.72 7.50
CA ILE A 174 5.63 8.19 6.75
C ILE A 174 4.91 9.33 7.49
N ALA A 175 4.86 9.29 8.82
CA ALA A 175 4.25 10.34 9.63
C ALA A 175 4.97 11.70 9.45
N THR A 176 6.30 11.70 9.48
CA THR A 176 7.08 12.93 9.32
C THR A 176 7.12 13.40 7.87
N CYS A 177 7.33 12.50 6.90
CA CYS A 177 7.49 12.85 5.49
C CYS A 177 6.19 13.29 4.83
N ALA A 178 5.07 12.64 5.16
CA ALA A 178 3.78 12.96 4.55
C ALA A 178 3.00 13.99 5.38
N PHE A 179 2.96 13.86 6.71
CA PHE A 179 2.07 14.66 7.55
C PHE A 179 2.79 15.72 8.37
N GLY A 180 4.13 15.69 8.41
CA GLY A 180 4.90 16.56 9.29
C GLY A 180 4.65 16.28 10.78
N VAL A 181 4.20 15.07 11.12
CA VAL A 181 3.91 14.64 12.48
C VAL A 181 5.09 13.83 13.00
N ASN A 182 5.62 14.20 14.16
CA ASN A 182 6.59 13.36 14.85
C ASN A 182 5.84 12.37 15.75
N ALA A 183 5.81 11.11 15.32
CA ALA A 183 5.11 10.03 16.01
C ALA A 183 5.85 9.50 17.26
N LYS A 184 7.18 9.73 17.35
CA LYS A 184 8.04 9.33 18.47
C LYS A 184 7.87 7.85 18.86
N SER A 185 7.69 6.97 17.88
CA SER A 185 7.37 5.55 18.14
C SER A 185 8.55 4.78 18.75
N PHE A 186 9.76 5.32 18.71
CA PHE A 186 10.94 4.76 19.37
C PHE A 186 11.09 5.18 20.85
N GLU A 187 10.45 6.28 21.26
CA GLU A 187 10.48 6.77 22.65
C GLU A 187 9.35 6.14 23.50
N ASP A 188 8.16 6.00 22.90
CA ASP A 188 6.97 5.47 23.58
C ASP A 188 6.23 4.43 22.71
N ASP A 189 6.48 3.16 23.02
CA ASP A 189 5.83 2.01 22.36
C ASP A 189 4.32 1.93 22.61
N LYS A 190 3.81 2.70 23.58
CA LYS A 190 2.40 2.82 23.93
C LYS A 190 1.81 4.15 23.47
N SER A 191 2.53 4.90 22.62
CA SER A 191 1.97 6.13 22.07
C SER A 191 0.68 5.81 21.31
N THR A 192 -0.31 6.69 21.45
CA THR A 192 -1.62 6.54 20.79
C THR A 192 -1.44 6.35 19.28
N PHE A 193 -0.44 6.99 18.69
CA PHE A 193 -0.14 6.88 17.27
C PHE A 193 0.36 5.48 16.88
N ALA A 194 1.38 4.97 17.58
CA ALA A 194 1.93 3.64 17.32
C ALA A 194 0.90 2.53 17.55
N MET A 195 0.06 2.67 18.58
CA MET A 195 -1.01 1.71 18.87
C MET A 195 -2.07 1.66 17.76
N ASN A 196 -2.56 2.82 17.30
CA ASN A 196 -3.56 2.87 16.23
C ASN A 196 -2.98 2.41 14.89
N ALA A 197 -1.74 2.75 14.57
CA ALA A 197 -1.02 2.29 13.40
C ALA A 197 -0.95 0.77 13.29
N ARG A 198 -0.46 0.10 14.35
CA ARG A 198 -0.42 -1.37 14.43
C ARG A 198 -1.81 -1.98 14.31
N ALA A 199 -2.82 -1.31 14.90
CA ALA A 199 -4.19 -1.78 14.87
C ALA A 199 -4.83 -1.73 13.47
N VAL A 200 -4.36 -0.89 12.54
CA VAL A 200 -4.85 -0.89 11.14
C VAL A 200 -4.67 -2.27 10.52
N PHE A 201 -3.46 -2.84 10.63
CA PHE A 201 -3.05 -4.07 9.91
C PHE A 201 -3.34 -5.37 10.66
N ARG A 202 -3.65 -5.31 11.95
CA ARG A 202 -4.01 -6.51 12.74
C ARG A 202 -5.52 -6.69 12.79
N ASN A 203 -6.04 -7.69 12.10
CA ASN A 203 -7.46 -8.05 12.17
C ASN A 203 -7.71 -9.09 13.26
N SER A 204 -8.61 -8.77 14.18
CA SER A 204 -9.16 -9.75 15.11
C SER A 204 -10.08 -10.73 14.37
N ARG A 205 -10.42 -11.86 15.00
CA ARG A 205 -11.39 -12.83 14.43
C ARG A 205 -12.75 -12.17 14.18
N TRP A 206 -13.12 -11.20 15.01
CA TRP A 206 -14.35 -10.40 14.84
C TRP A 206 -14.26 -9.46 13.65
N ASP A 207 -13.10 -8.84 13.38
CA ASP A 207 -12.92 -8.00 12.19
C ASP A 207 -13.00 -8.84 10.91
N VAL A 208 -12.35 -10.01 10.89
CA VAL A 208 -12.44 -10.98 9.79
C VAL A 208 -13.90 -11.42 9.58
N LEU A 209 -14.63 -11.70 10.66
CA LEU A 209 -16.04 -12.06 10.58
C LEU A 209 -16.89 -10.92 10.00
N ARG A 210 -16.68 -9.66 10.40
CA ARG A 210 -17.40 -8.49 9.83
C ARG A 210 -17.13 -8.34 8.34
N ILE A 211 -15.89 -8.48 7.90
CA ILE A 211 -15.53 -8.42 6.47
C ILE A 211 -16.25 -9.54 5.70
N ILE A 212 -16.20 -10.78 6.21
CA ILE A 212 -16.88 -11.91 5.57
C ILE A 212 -18.40 -11.70 5.54
N MET A 213 -19.00 -11.22 6.63
CA MET A 213 -20.43 -10.89 6.68
C MET A 213 -20.80 -9.83 5.65
N ALA A 214 -20.00 -8.76 5.51
CA ALA A 214 -20.25 -7.72 4.52
C ALA A 214 -20.23 -8.24 3.07
N LEU A 215 -19.43 -9.27 2.80
CA LEU A 215 -19.32 -9.91 1.47
C LEU A 215 -20.44 -10.92 1.19
N LEU A 216 -21.25 -11.30 2.19
CA LEU A 216 -22.40 -12.17 2.00
C LEU A 216 -23.65 -11.36 1.60
N PRO A 217 -24.54 -11.90 0.73
CA PRO A 217 -25.79 -11.23 0.38
C PRO A 217 -26.63 -10.89 1.63
N GLY A 218 -27.03 -9.62 1.78
CA GLY A 218 -27.82 -9.14 2.92
C GLY A 218 -27.02 -8.84 4.19
N GLY A 219 -25.72 -9.18 4.24
CA GLY A 219 -24.90 -9.01 5.43
C GLY A 219 -24.48 -7.57 5.70
N LYS A 220 -24.34 -6.75 4.65
CA LYS A 220 -24.12 -5.30 4.76
C LYS A 220 -25.30 -4.60 5.43
N GLU A 221 -26.53 -4.91 5.00
CA GLU A 221 -27.77 -4.37 5.57
C GLU A 221 -27.90 -4.75 7.04
N PHE A 222 -27.54 -6.00 7.38
CA PHE A 222 -27.48 -6.47 8.76
C PHE A 222 -26.48 -5.66 9.60
N LEU A 223 -25.25 -5.49 9.12
CA LEU A 223 -24.23 -4.69 9.83
C LEU A 223 -24.68 -3.24 10.05
N ASN A 224 -25.27 -2.63 9.02
CA ASN A 224 -25.81 -1.27 9.09
C ASN A 224 -26.98 -1.16 10.07
N PHE A 225 -27.89 -2.14 10.11
CA PHE A 225 -29.01 -2.17 11.04
C PHE A 225 -28.56 -2.12 12.51
N PHE A 226 -27.46 -2.80 12.82
CA PHE A 226 -26.85 -2.77 14.16
C PHE A 226 -25.85 -1.62 14.38
N GLY A 227 -25.68 -0.73 13.39
CA GLY A 227 -24.72 0.37 13.45
C GLY A 227 -23.26 -0.08 13.56
N SER A 228 -22.94 -1.31 13.15
CA SER A 228 -21.59 -1.86 13.20
C SER A 228 -20.86 -1.57 11.89
N PRO A 229 -19.80 -0.75 11.88
CA PRO A 229 -19.00 -0.53 10.68
C PRO A 229 -18.22 -1.79 10.30
N ILE A 230 -17.89 -1.90 9.02
CA ILE A 230 -17.01 -2.95 8.49
C ILE A 230 -15.58 -2.67 8.93
N ASN A 231 -15.16 -1.42 8.83
CA ASN A 231 -13.82 -0.96 9.18
C ASN A 231 -13.71 -0.55 10.66
N LYS A 232 -12.48 -0.53 11.17
CA LYS A 232 -12.17 -0.21 12.57
C LYS A 232 -12.45 1.26 12.85
N LYS A 233 -13.59 1.54 13.49
CA LYS A 233 -14.07 2.90 13.78
C LYS A 233 -13.03 3.78 14.49
N HIS A 234 -12.56 3.34 15.65
CA HIS A 234 -11.63 4.11 16.48
C HIS A 234 -10.33 4.44 15.72
N VAL A 235 -9.74 3.45 15.08
CA VAL A 235 -8.48 3.58 14.34
C VAL A 235 -8.64 4.52 13.14
N THR A 236 -9.75 4.38 12.40
CA THR A 236 -10.02 5.22 11.22
C THR A 236 -10.22 6.68 11.64
N LEU A 237 -11.02 6.92 12.67
CA LEU A 237 -11.28 8.29 13.17
C LEU A 237 -10.02 8.95 13.72
N PHE A 238 -9.17 8.20 14.44
CA PHE A 238 -7.90 8.73 14.95
C PHE A 238 -7.03 9.35 13.84
N PHE A 239 -6.80 8.60 12.75
CA PHE A 239 -5.99 9.12 11.64
C PHE A 239 -6.72 10.18 10.83
N TYR A 240 -8.04 10.05 10.65
CA TYR A 240 -8.87 11.08 10.04
C TYR A 240 -8.70 12.42 10.77
N ASP A 241 -8.83 12.42 12.10
CA ASP A 241 -8.72 13.61 12.94
C ASP A 241 -7.32 14.23 12.90
N ILE A 242 -6.26 13.41 12.85
CA ILE A 242 -4.89 13.90 12.68
C ILE A 242 -4.70 14.58 11.34
N ILE A 243 -5.16 13.96 10.25
CA ILE A 243 -5.02 14.51 8.90
C ILE A 243 -5.79 15.83 8.81
N MET A 244 -7.05 15.82 9.25
CA MET A 244 -7.90 17.01 9.26
C MET A 244 -7.34 18.13 10.14
N GLY A 245 -6.94 17.81 11.37
CA GLY A 245 -6.33 18.78 12.28
C GLY A 245 -5.04 19.39 11.71
N THR A 246 -4.25 18.59 10.99
CA THR A 246 -3.02 19.08 10.34
C THR A 246 -3.35 20.02 9.17
N ILE A 247 -4.32 19.67 8.33
CA ILE A 247 -4.80 20.53 7.24
C ILE A 247 -5.30 21.86 7.81
N GLU A 248 -6.19 21.81 8.80
CA GLU A 248 -6.75 23.01 9.43
C GLU A 248 -5.68 23.90 10.07
N HIS A 249 -4.73 23.30 10.80
CA HIS A 249 -3.65 24.02 11.43
C HIS A 249 -2.83 24.80 10.39
N ARG A 250 -2.43 24.14 9.30
CA ARG A 250 -1.62 24.78 8.24
C ARG A 250 -2.39 25.81 7.43
N MET A 251 -3.70 25.60 7.22
CA MET A 251 -4.55 26.62 6.61
C MET A 251 -4.61 27.89 7.46
N LYS A 252 -4.67 27.76 8.79
CA LYS A 252 -4.70 28.88 9.74
C LYS A 252 -3.34 29.58 9.87
N THR A 253 -2.24 28.82 10.02
CA THR A 253 -0.90 29.36 10.26
C THR A 253 -0.14 29.74 9.00
N LYS A 254 -0.58 29.28 7.82
CA LYS A 254 0.11 29.43 6.52
C LYS A 254 1.53 28.84 6.49
N THR A 255 1.84 27.92 7.40
CA THR A 255 3.11 27.17 7.40
C THR A 255 3.16 26.16 6.25
N ARG A 256 4.33 26.00 5.63
CA ARG A 256 4.59 25.02 4.57
C ARG A 256 5.82 24.17 4.92
N ARG A 257 5.75 22.88 4.61
CA ARG A 257 6.84 21.90 4.67
C ARG A 257 7.11 21.22 3.32
N ASN A 258 6.30 21.50 2.31
CA ASN A 258 6.29 20.89 0.98
C ASN A 258 6.07 19.37 0.99
N ASP A 259 5.17 18.90 1.86
CA ASP A 259 4.78 17.48 2.02
C ASP A 259 3.37 17.19 1.44
N LEU A 260 2.84 15.98 1.73
CA LEU A 260 1.53 15.52 1.29
C LEU A 260 0.43 16.52 1.67
N VAL A 261 0.43 17.04 2.90
CA VAL A 261 -0.63 17.95 3.38
C VAL A 261 -0.61 19.28 2.63
N ASP A 262 0.57 19.82 2.31
CA ASP A 262 0.64 21.07 1.56
C ASP A 262 0.09 20.91 0.14
N LEU A 263 0.37 19.78 -0.49
CA LEU A 263 -0.15 19.44 -1.81
C LEU A 263 -1.66 19.18 -1.79
N MET A 264 -2.17 18.58 -0.70
CA MET A 264 -3.61 18.50 -0.47
C MET A 264 -4.24 19.89 -0.35
N ILE A 265 -3.63 20.80 0.41
CA ILE A 265 -4.09 22.19 0.56
C ILE A 265 -4.06 22.93 -0.78
N ASP A 266 -3.03 22.69 -1.60
CA ASP A 266 -2.93 23.31 -2.93
C ASP A 266 -4.00 22.79 -3.88
N ALA A 267 -4.23 21.48 -3.90
CA ALA A 267 -5.32 20.86 -4.65
C ALA A 267 -6.70 21.35 -4.22
N MET A 268 -6.89 21.61 -2.92
CA MET A 268 -8.13 22.19 -2.38
C MET A 268 -8.32 23.67 -2.76
N LYS A 269 -7.24 24.42 -2.97
CA LYS A 269 -7.24 25.85 -3.31
C LYS A 269 -7.16 26.14 -4.80
N ALA A 270 -6.79 25.15 -5.62
CA ALA A 270 -6.57 25.32 -7.04
C ALA A 270 -7.91 25.53 -7.78
N ASP A 271 -8.27 26.81 -7.96
CA ASP A 271 -9.17 27.28 -9.03
C ASP A 271 -8.41 27.55 -10.35
N THR A 272 -7.10 27.29 -10.41
CA THR A 272 -6.24 27.58 -11.58
C THR A 272 -5.07 26.59 -11.68
N PRO A 273 -4.63 26.24 -12.92
CA PRO A 273 -3.51 25.32 -13.12
C PRO A 273 -2.20 26.02 -12.74
N THR A 274 -1.43 25.42 -11.83
CA THR A 274 -0.06 25.84 -11.56
C THR A 274 0.86 25.42 -12.69
N GLU A 275 1.67 26.37 -13.16
CA GLU A 275 2.70 26.17 -14.18
C GLU A 275 3.71 25.09 -13.74
N GLU A 276 4.15 24.31 -14.73
CA GLU A 276 5.06 23.18 -14.58
C GLU A 276 6.43 23.62 -14.06
N ASP A 277 6.89 23.04 -12.95
CA ASP A 277 8.32 22.97 -12.66
C ASP A 277 8.97 22.01 -13.67
N LYS A 278 9.53 22.59 -14.73
CA LYS A 278 10.42 21.92 -15.66
C LYS A 278 11.78 21.79 -14.98
N ASP A 279 12.03 20.71 -14.24
CA ASP A 279 13.39 20.17 -14.18
C ASP A 279 13.42 18.76 -13.57
N THR A 280 14.17 17.90 -14.26
CA THR A 280 14.50 16.48 -13.97
C THR A 280 13.38 15.46 -14.21
N GLU A 281 13.16 15.10 -15.49
CA GLU A 281 12.20 14.07 -15.90
C GLU A 281 12.75 12.65 -15.67
N GLY A 282 12.07 11.88 -14.81
CA GLY A 282 12.20 10.43 -14.76
C GLY A 282 11.28 9.75 -15.78
N GLN A 283 11.56 8.50 -16.12
CA GLN A 283 10.75 7.70 -17.06
C GLN A 283 9.27 7.58 -16.61
N PHE A 284 9.01 7.69 -15.30
CA PHE A 284 7.68 7.71 -14.69
C PHE A 284 6.88 9.00 -14.98
N ASP A 285 7.56 10.14 -15.17
CA ASP A 285 6.92 11.43 -15.46
C ASP A 285 6.47 11.53 -16.92
N GLN A 286 7.10 10.79 -17.83
CA GLN A 286 6.72 10.75 -19.24
C GLN A 286 5.41 9.96 -19.47
N ASP A 287 5.20 8.87 -18.73
CA ASP A 287 3.96 8.10 -18.78
C ASP A 287 2.77 8.88 -18.20
N ALA A 288 3.01 9.77 -17.24
CA ALA A 288 1.99 10.68 -16.69
C ALA A 288 1.60 11.82 -17.66
N LYS A 289 2.44 12.14 -18.66
CA LYS A 289 2.23 13.22 -19.63
C LYS A 289 1.42 12.81 -20.87
N LEU A 290 1.03 11.55 -21.01
CA LEU A 290 0.14 11.13 -22.08
C LEU A 290 -1.30 11.66 -21.84
N ASN A 291 -1.55 12.86 -22.35
CA ASN A 291 -2.87 13.43 -22.67
C ASN A 291 -3.82 13.85 -21.55
N HIS A 292 -3.39 14.62 -20.53
CA HIS A 292 -4.38 15.33 -19.71
C HIS A 292 -3.96 16.77 -19.35
N LYS A 293 -4.64 17.75 -19.98
CA LYS A 293 -4.88 19.05 -19.34
C LYS A 293 -5.39 18.76 -17.93
N VAL A 294 -4.73 19.32 -16.91
CA VAL A 294 -5.19 19.29 -15.53
C VAL A 294 -6.56 19.97 -15.48
N VAL A 295 -7.63 19.20 -15.64
CA VAL A 295 -8.99 19.67 -15.34
C VAL A 295 -9.14 19.50 -13.84
N SER A 296 -8.75 20.53 -13.09
CA SER A 296 -8.95 20.60 -11.64
C SER A 296 -10.45 20.75 -11.37
N LYS A 297 -11.18 19.63 -11.44
CA LYS A 297 -12.48 19.56 -10.79
C LYS A 297 -12.19 19.46 -9.30
N GLN A 298 -12.70 20.40 -8.52
CA GLN A 298 -12.62 20.44 -7.06
C GLN A 298 -12.79 19.03 -6.48
N MET A 299 -11.71 18.46 -5.93
CA MET A 299 -11.76 17.12 -5.34
C MET A 299 -12.49 17.20 -4.00
N ASP A 300 -13.38 16.26 -3.74
CA ASP A 300 -14.13 16.27 -2.49
C ASP A 300 -13.19 16.01 -1.29
N GLU A 301 -13.50 16.69 -0.18
CA GLU A 301 -12.68 16.67 1.04
C GLU A 301 -12.53 15.25 1.61
N ILE A 302 -13.58 14.43 1.51
CA ILE A 302 -13.57 13.05 2.01
C ILE A 302 -12.57 12.22 1.21
N THR A 303 -12.56 12.31 -0.12
CA THR A 303 -11.62 11.64 -1.02
C THR A 303 -10.18 12.08 -0.75
N MET A 304 -9.97 13.36 -0.46
CA MET A 304 -8.65 13.90 -0.10
C MET A 304 -8.13 13.23 1.17
N VAL A 305 -8.91 13.28 2.25
CA VAL A 305 -8.52 12.69 3.55
C VAL A 305 -8.40 11.17 3.47
N ALA A 306 -9.34 10.52 2.77
CA ALA A 306 -9.33 9.08 2.53
C ALA A 306 -8.09 8.64 1.75
N THR A 307 -7.69 9.40 0.73
CA THR A 307 -6.49 9.11 -0.05
C THR A 307 -5.23 9.32 0.77
N ALA A 308 -5.18 10.34 1.61
CA ALA A 308 -4.07 10.54 2.53
C ALA A 308 -3.98 9.40 3.57
N LEU A 309 -5.12 8.93 4.08
CA LEU A 309 -5.21 7.79 4.98
C LEU A 309 -4.66 6.51 4.33
N VAL A 310 -5.05 6.19 3.09
CA VAL A 310 -4.53 4.99 2.42
C VAL A 310 -3.03 5.10 2.11
N ILE A 311 -2.51 6.30 1.82
CA ILE A 311 -1.06 6.53 1.64
C ILE A 311 -0.30 6.25 2.94
N LEU A 312 -0.81 6.76 4.08
CA LEU A 312 -0.22 6.50 5.39
C LEU A 312 -0.12 5.00 5.69
N VAL A 313 -1.23 4.31 5.45
CA VAL A 313 -1.37 2.87 5.71
C VAL A 313 -0.46 2.08 4.76
N ALA A 314 -0.51 2.35 3.46
CA ALA A 314 0.34 1.69 2.47
C ALA A 314 1.83 1.86 2.77
N GLY A 315 2.25 3.07 3.16
CA GLY A 315 3.65 3.39 3.47
C GLY A 315 4.19 2.76 4.75
N TYR A 316 3.32 2.24 5.63
CA TYR A 316 3.70 1.63 6.91
C TYR A 316 4.03 0.14 6.80
N ASP A 317 3.03 -0.70 6.56
CA ASP A 317 3.21 -2.13 6.79
C ASP A 317 4.03 -2.79 5.69
N THR A 318 3.88 -2.34 4.44
CA THR A 318 4.59 -2.89 3.28
C THR A 318 6.09 -2.65 3.39
N THR A 319 6.51 -1.40 3.64
CA THR A 319 7.92 -1.03 3.86
C THR A 319 8.52 -1.79 5.05
N ALA A 320 7.81 -1.82 6.18
CA ALA A 320 8.26 -2.53 7.37
C ALA A 320 8.40 -4.04 7.15
N GLN A 321 7.49 -4.67 6.39
CA GLN A 321 7.62 -6.08 6.01
C GLN A 321 8.82 -6.31 5.09
N THR A 322 8.99 -5.50 4.05
CA THR A 322 10.11 -5.62 3.12
C THR A 322 11.44 -5.49 3.86
N MET A 323 11.63 -4.45 4.69
CA MET A 323 12.86 -4.28 5.46
C MET A 323 13.13 -5.43 6.43
N ALA A 324 12.10 -5.91 7.13
CA ALA A 324 12.25 -7.04 8.05
C ALA A 324 12.69 -8.32 7.32
N ILE A 325 12.07 -8.61 6.17
CA ILE A 325 12.41 -9.81 5.38
C ILE A 325 13.77 -9.66 4.68
N THR A 326 14.12 -8.48 4.16
CA THR A 326 15.46 -8.21 3.62
C THR A 326 16.52 -8.50 4.67
N ASN A 327 16.36 -7.95 5.89
CA ASN A 327 17.33 -8.17 6.97
C ASN A 327 17.36 -9.63 7.46
N TYR A 328 16.22 -10.32 7.47
CA TYR A 328 16.18 -11.76 7.73
C TYR A 328 17.02 -12.54 6.70
N PHE A 329 16.88 -12.24 5.40
CA PHE A 329 17.69 -12.89 4.36
C PHE A 329 19.17 -12.53 4.47
N LEU A 330 19.51 -11.27 4.77
CA LEU A 330 20.90 -10.86 4.97
C LEU A 330 21.55 -11.61 6.15
N ALA A 331 20.86 -11.69 7.29
CA ALA A 331 21.35 -12.44 8.46
C ALA A 331 21.54 -13.94 8.19
N ARG A 332 20.82 -14.49 7.20
CA ARG A 332 20.93 -15.88 6.76
C ARG A 332 21.99 -16.11 5.68
N ASN A 333 22.50 -15.05 5.06
CA ASN A 333 23.50 -15.09 3.99
C ASN A 333 24.63 -14.07 4.27
N PRO A 334 25.57 -14.40 5.19
CA PRO A 334 26.58 -13.45 5.66
C PRO A 334 27.52 -12.92 4.56
N ASP A 335 27.77 -13.70 3.52
CA ASP A 335 28.56 -13.32 2.34
C ASP A 335 27.86 -12.22 1.52
N ILE A 336 26.54 -12.33 1.35
CA ILE A 336 25.71 -11.31 0.69
C ILE A 336 25.65 -10.05 1.56
N GLN A 337 25.48 -10.22 2.87
CA GLN A 337 25.48 -9.11 3.83
C GLN A 337 26.80 -8.33 3.80
N GLU A 338 27.93 -9.03 3.85
CA GLU A 338 29.26 -8.41 3.81
C GLU A 338 29.49 -7.66 2.48
N LYS A 339 29.11 -8.27 1.35
CA LYS A 339 29.24 -7.61 0.05
C LYS A 339 28.39 -6.35 -0.07
N LEU A 340 27.16 -6.38 0.43
CA LEU A 340 26.29 -5.19 0.47
C LEU A 340 26.87 -4.12 1.40
N TYR A 341 27.38 -4.52 2.55
CA TYR A 341 28.03 -3.61 3.49
C TYR A 341 29.21 -2.89 2.82
N GLN A 342 30.06 -3.61 2.08
CA GLN A 342 31.18 -3.02 1.35
C GLN A 342 30.75 -1.96 0.32
N GLU A 343 29.72 -2.24 -0.49
CA GLU A 343 29.17 -1.26 -1.45
C GLU A 343 28.67 0.01 -0.72
N ILE A 344 27.95 -0.16 0.40
CA ILE A 344 27.45 0.97 1.20
C ILE A 344 28.63 1.76 1.79
N MET A 345 29.64 1.08 2.34
CA MET A 345 30.82 1.73 2.93
C MET A 345 31.65 2.49 1.89
N GLU A 346 31.70 2.02 0.64
CA GLU A 346 32.30 2.77 -0.47
C GLU A 346 31.52 4.04 -0.78
N CYS A 347 30.19 3.98 -0.81
CA CYS A 347 29.33 5.14 -1.06
C CYS A 347 29.46 6.24 0.00
N VAL A 348 29.64 5.87 1.27
CA VAL A 348 29.67 6.81 2.40
C VAL A 348 31.09 7.21 2.82
N ARG A 349 32.12 6.69 2.15
CA ARG A 349 33.54 6.88 2.53
C ARG A 349 33.95 8.35 2.62
N ASP A 350 33.47 9.16 1.69
CA ASP A 350 33.87 10.56 1.53
C ASP A 350 32.92 11.54 2.24
N LEU A 351 32.00 11.03 3.07
CA LEU A 351 31.13 11.87 3.88
C LEU A 351 31.94 12.52 5.02
N GLU A 352 31.88 13.86 5.10
CA GLU A 352 32.78 14.67 5.95
C GLU A 352 32.43 14.63 7.45
N ASP A 353 31.21 14.24 7.82
CA ASP A 353 30.69 14.29 9.20
C ASP A 353 29.95 12.99 9.57
N GLU A 354 29.99 12.59 10.84
CA GLU A 354 29.25 11.45 11.39
C GLU A 354 27.72 11.59 11.24
N ASN A 355 27.23 12.83 11.13
CA ASN A 355 25.81 13.14 10.85
C ASN A 355 25.50 13.31 9.36
N SER A 356 26.48 13.10 8.47
CA SER A 356 26.23 13.12 7.03
C SER A 356 25.50 11.86 6.57
N TYR A 357 24.72 11.99 5.51
CA TYR A 357 24.00 10.89 4.87
C TYR A 357 24.14 10.99 3.36
N PRO A 358 24.15 9.85 2.65
CA PRO A 358 24.20 9.86 1.19
C PRO A 358 22.95 10.56 0.64
N ASP A 359 23.15 11.39 -0.38
CA ASP A 359 22.05 12.06 -1.06
C ASP A 359 21.23 11.07 -1.92
N TYR A 360 20.12 11.56 -2.47
CA TYR A 360 19.22 10.77 -3.30
C TYR A 360 19.93 10.07 -4.47
N ASN A 361 20.79 10.80 -5.18
CA ASN A 361 21.44 10.28 -6.37
C ASN A 361 22.49 9.23 -5.99
N GLN A 362 23.21 9.44 -4.88
CA GLN A 362 24.14 8.46 -4.34
C GLN A 362 23.42 7.16 -3.97
N ILE A 363 22.30 7.22 -3.26
CA ILE A 363 21.51 6.03 -2.91
C ILE A 363 21.03 5.29 -4.17
N GLN A 364 20.52 6.02 -5.17
CA GLN A 364 20.05 5.44 -6.44
C GLN A 364 21.18 4.83 -7.26
N SER A 365 22.45 5.16 -6.98
CA SER A 365 23.61 4.65 -7.70
C SER A 365 24.15 3.33 -7.17
N LEU A 366 23.50 2.71 -6.17
CA LEU A 366 23.94 1.46 -5.52
C LEU A 366 23.31 0.21 -6.16
N PRO A 367 23.96 -0.42 -7.16
CA PRO A 367 23.35 -1.52 -7.90
C PRO A 367 23.16 -2.78 -7.05
N TYR A 368 24.05 -3.10 -6.12
CA TYR A 368 23.95 -4.31 -5.33
C TYR A 368 22.88 -4.20 -4.23
N LEU A 369 22.72 -3.02 -3.63
CA LEU A 369 21.55 -2.68 -2.81
C LEU A 369 20.25 -2.91 -3.58
N ASP A 370 20.16 -2.40 -4.81
CA ASP A 370 18.98 -2.58 -5.66
C ASP A 370 18.70 -4.07 -5.96
N MET A 371 19.75 -4.84 -6.27
CA MET A 371 19.64 -6.29 -6.48
C MET A 371 19.11 -7.03 -5.24
N VAL A 372 19.60 -6.69 -4.05
CA VAL A 372 19.18 -7.32 -2.78
C VAL A 372 17.69 -7.04 -2.51
N LEU A 373 17.25 -5.80 -2.74
CA LEU A 373 15.85 -5.41 -2.56
C LEU A 373 14.94 -6.12 -3.58
N HIS A 374 15.33 -6.15 -4.86
CA HIS A 374 14.58 -6.85 -5.90
C HIS A 374 14.47 -8.35 -5.65
N GLU A 375 15.55 -9.02 -5.23
CA GLU A 375 15.52 -10.46 -4.91
C GLU A 375 14.64 -10.75 -3.69
N THR A 376 14.68 -9.86 -2.68
CA THR A 376 13.77 -9.95 -1.54
C THR A 376 12.30 -9.88 -1.99
N LEU A 377 11.95 -8.91 -2.84
CA LEU A 377 10.59 -8.73 -3.34
C LEU A 377 10.15 -9.84 -4.31
N ARG A 378 11.09 -10.45 -5.05
CA ARG A 378 10.84 -11.61 -5.90
C ARG A 378 10.43 -12.83 -5.07
N ILE A 379 11.09 -13.05 -3.93
CA ILE A 379 10.84 -14.19 -3.04
C ILE A 379 9.60 -13.94 -2.17
N ASN A 380 9.49 -12.76 -1.58
CA ASN A 380 8.43 -12.41 -0.63
C ASN A 380 7.81 -11.04 -0.98
N PRO A 381 6.92 -10.99 -1.99
CA PRO A 381 6.22 -9.76 -2.33
C PRO A 381 5.22 -9.38 -1.23
N ALA A 382 5.21 -8.11 -0.81
CA ALA A 382 4.24 -7.63 0.18
C ALA A 382 2.77 -7.80 -0.32
N LEU A 383 2.55 -7.66 -1.62
CA LEU A 383 1.26 -7.88 -2.29
C LEU A 383 1.47 -8.78 -3.52
N GLY A 384 1.22 -10.09 -3.39
CA GLY A 384 1.43 -11.05 -4.49
C GLY A 384 0.23 -11.25 -5.41
N ILE A 385 -0.95 -10.72 -5.07
CA ILE A 385 -2.15 -10.77 -5.90
C ILE A 385 -2.55 -9.34 -6.29
N ILE A 386 -2.61 -9.08 -7.59
CA ILE A 386 -3.05 -7.82 -8.15
C ILE A 386 -4.36 -8.05 -8.89
N THR A 387 -5.37 -7.21 -8.63
CA THR A 387 -6.71 -7.37 -9.20
C THR A 387 -7.01 -6.28 -10.23
N ARG A 388 -7.84 -6.64 -11.21
CA ARG A 388 -8.49 -5.75 -12.17
C ARG A 388 -9.92 -6.21 -12.38
N ALA A 389 -10.80 -5.26 -12.69
CA ALA A 389 -12.15 -5.53 -13.12
C ALA A 389 -12.28 -5.23 -14.61
N CYS A 390 -12.84 -6.18 -15.34
CA CYS A 390 -13.17 -6.01 -16.73
C CYS A 390 -14.47 -5.18 -16.83
N THR A 391 -14.40 -3.98 -17.39
CA THR A 391 -15.53 -3.05 -17.46
C THR A 391 -16.35 -3.17 -18.75
N ASN A 392 -15.81 -3.86 -19.75
CA ASN A 392 -16.45 -4.11 -21.04
C ASN A 392 -16.14 -5.55 -21.48
N ASP A 393 -16.99 -6.16 -22.31
CA ASP A 393 -16.76 -7.50 -22.85
C ASP A 393 -15.36 -7.60 -23.48
N TYR A 394 -14.61 -8.64 -23.11
CA TYR A 394 -13.22 -8.80 -23.49
C TYR A 394 -12.93 -10.23 -23.93
N ILE A 395 -12.28 -10.37 -25.08
CA ILE A 395 -11.84 -11.65 -25.62
C ILE A 395 -10.39 -11.86 -25.20
N ILE A 396 -10.15 -12.91 -24.40
CA ILE A 396 -8.80 -13.27 -23.96
C ILE A 396 -8.00 -13.76 -25.20
N PRO A 397 -6.78 -13.23 -25.44
CA PRO A 397 -5.95 -13.58 -26.58
C PRO A 397 -5.50 -15.05 -26.66
#